data_AF-A0AAV8ZBD9-F1
#
_entry.id   AF-A0AAV8ZBD9-F1
#
_cell.length_a   1.000
_cell.length_b   1.000
_cell.length_c   1.000
_cell.angle_alpha   90.00
_cell.angle_beta   90.00
_cell.angle_gamma   90.00
#
_symmetry.space_group_name_H-M   'P 1'
#
loop_
_entity.id
_entity.type
_entity.pdbx_description
1 polymer ?
#
loop_
_entity_poly.entity_id
_entity_poly.type
_entity_poly.pdbx_seq_one_letter_code
_entity_poly.pdbx_strand_id
1 'polypeptide(L)'
;MVFVNTDSVQNHMYSSEPLEWPLMSRGIAYWVSSSSNAQIHLLGNIVIWYSATLGLVFYSTLLIFYLLRRRRQCYDLDEKNWDQFKVIGQVFLTGYLFHYLPYFFIERTLFLHHYLPALVFKTLLLAATLEHVYVIFKYVLKLPVLAYLYIVSLLAWLLTIIFVFQKFSVP
;
A
#
# COMPACT_ATOMS: atom_id res chain seq x y z
N MET A 1 -26.08 -10.58 -16.13
CA MET A 1 -25.78 -9.14 -15.94
C MET A 1 -24.45 -8.81 -16.61
N VAL A 2 -24.33 -9.05 -17.93
CA VAL A 2 -23.05 -8.97 -18.68
C VAL A 2 -23.00 -7.75 -19.61
N PHE A 3 -24.15 -7.12 -19.86
CA PHE A 3 -24.22 -5.90 -20.67
C PHE A 3 -25.12 -4.91 -19.95
N VAL A 4 -24.51 -4.07 -19.12
CA VAL A 4 -25.16 -2.84 -18.63
C VAL A 4 -24.63 -1.72 -19.52
N ASN A 5 -25.56 -1.01 -20.16
CA ASN A 5 -25.29 0.10 -21.07
C ASN A 5 -24.19 1.03 -20.53
N THR A 6 -23.20 1.29 -21.38
CA THR A 6 -22.14 2.27 -21.22
C THR A 6 -22.65 3.70 -21.41
N ASP A 7 -23.74 4.06 -20.73
CA ASP A 7 -24.24 5.45 -20.69
C ASP A 7 -23.68 6.19 -19.46
N SER A 8 -22.37 6.13 -19.26
CA SER A 8 -21.67 7.06 -18.37
C SER A 8 -20.50 7.74 -19.06
N VAL A 9 -20.73 8.17 -20.30
CA VAL A 9 -19.96 9.27 -20.91
C VAL A 9 -20.32 10.56 -20.17
N GLN A 10 -19.76 10.75 -18.98
CA GLN A 10 -19.43 12.06 -18.45
C GLN A 10 -18.19 11.92 -17.56
N ASN A 11 -17.14 12.67 -17.91
CA ASN A 11 -15.98 12.91 -17.06
C ASN A 11 -16.46 13.59 -15.77
N HIS A 12 -16.86 12.77 -14.79
CA HIS A 12 -17.28 13.27 -13.49
C HIS A 12 -16.12 14.07 -12.88
N MET A 13 -16.41 15.23 -12.29
CA MET A 13 -15.38 16.16 -11.77
C MET A 13 -14.43 15.51 -10.76
N TYR A 14 -14.86 14.43 -10.10
CA TYR A 14 -14.08 13.65 -9.13
C TYR A 14 -13.68 12.26 -9.63
N SER A 15 -13.81 11.95 -10.92
CA SER A 15 -13.28 10.70 -11.47
C SER A 15 -11.77 10.64 -11.26
N SER A 16 -11.19 9.45 -11.18
CA SER A 16 -9.73 9.31 -11.12
C SER A 16 -9.26 8.08 -11.87
N GLU A 17 -8.05 8.17 -12.41
CA GLU A 17 -7.45 7.09 -13.20
C GLU A 17 -6.65 6.13 -12.32
N PRO A 18 -6.51 4.85 -12.74
CA PRO A 18 -5.73 3.87 -11.97
C PRO A 18 -4.33 4.35 -11.59
N LEU A 19 -3.63 5.03 -12.50
CA LEU A 19 -2.29 5.58 -12.29
C LEU A 19 -2.23 6.66 -11.20
N GLU A 20 -3.34 7.36 -10.94
CA GLU A 20 -3.44 8.43 -9.96
C GLU A 20 -3.53 7.88 -8.51
N TRP A 21 -3.96 6.63 -8.35
CA TRP A 21 -4.29 6.04 -7.06
C TRP A 21 -3.08 5.72 -6.18
N PRO A 22 -1.97 5.13 -6.66
CA PRO A 22 -0.83 4.80 -5.79
C PRO A 22 -0.24 5.99 -5.03
N LEU A 23 -0.36 7.19 -5.59
CA LEU A 23 0.12 8.44 -4.99
C LEU A 23 -1.01 9.31 -4.41
N MET A 24 -2.27 8.85 -4.48
CA MET A 24 -3.44 9.61 -4.02
C MET A 24 -3.47 11.04 -4.61
N SER A 25 -3.16 11.16 -5.90
CA SER A 25 -3.05 12.48 -6.56
C SER A 25 -4.41 13.17 -6.75
N ARG A 26 -5.50 12.40 -6.75
CA ARG A 26 -6.87 12.89 -6.87
C ARG A 26 -7.79 12.26 -5.82
N GLY A 27 -8.43 13.12 -5.02
CA GLY A 27 -9.42 12.74 -4.00
C GLY A 27 -10.86 12.83 -4.51
N ILE A 28 -11.82 12.49 -3.65
CA ILE A 28 -13.26 12.55 -3.97
C ILE A 28 -14.01 13.29 -2.86
N ALA A 29 -14.75 14.33 -3.22
CA ALA A 29 -15.75 14.94 -2.35
C ALA A 29 -17.06 14.15 -2.44
N TYR A 30 -17.54 13.63 -1.31
CA TYR A 30 -18.86 12.98 -1.24
C TYR A 30 -19.99 13.96 -0.99
N TRP A 31 -19.69 15.06 -0.29
CA TRP A 31 -20.68 16.08 0.03
C TRP A 31 -20.01 17.43 0.14
N VAL A 32 -20.69 18.46 -0.37
CA VAL A 32 -20.31 19.87 -0.23
C VAL A 32 -21.58 20.62 0.16
N SER A 33 -21.51 21.41 1.21
CA SER A 33 -22.63 22.23 1.66
C SER A 33 -22.92 23.35 0.65
N SER A 34 -24.21 23.59 0.37
CA SER A 34 -24.61 24.71 -0.49
C SER A 34 -24.58 26.07 0.21
N SER A 35 -24.57 26.08 1.54
CA SER A 35 -24.70 27.30 2.38
C SER A 35 -23.50 27.57 3.29
N SER A 36 -22.58 26.61 3.42
CA SER A 36 -21.37 26.74 4.23
C SER A 36 -20.16 26.15 3.49
N ASN A 37 -18.95 26.38 3.99
CA ASN A 37 -17.72 25.77 3.43
C ASN A 37 -17.48 24.33 3.93
N ALA A 38 -18.50 23.66 4.43
CA ALA A 38 -18.38 22.29 4.95
C ALA A 38 -18.36 21.27 3.81
N GLN A 39 -17.50 20.27 3.92
CA GLN A 39 -17.31 19.25 2.90
C GLN A 39 -16.88 17.91 3.51
N ILE A 40 -17.38 16.80 2.97
CA ILE A 40 -16.99 15.44 3.33
C ILE A 40 -16.16 14.88 2.19
N HIS A 41 -14.90 14.52 2.46
CA HIS A 41 -13.95 14.02 1.47
C HIS A 41 -13.47 12.62 1.82
N LEU A 42 -13.35 11.76 0.80
CA LEU A 42 -12.56 10.54 0.86
C LEU A 42 -11.08 10.93 0.76
N LEU A 43 -10.38 10.92 1.89
CA LEU A 43 -8.95 11.12 1.95
C LEU A 43 -8.31 9.98 2.73
N GLY A 44 -7.36 9.29 2.09
CA GLY A 44 -6.55 8.28 2.77
C GLY A 44 -5.57 8.92 3.76
N ASN A 45 -5.21 8.20 4.82
CA ASN A 45 -4.14 8.64 5.69
C ASN A 45 -2.83 8.66 4.89
N ILE A 46 -2.28 9.86 4.68
CA ILE A 46 -1.13 10.07 3.80
C ILE A 46 0.09 9.26 4.25
N VAL A 47 0.29 9.08 5.55
CA VAL A 47 1.41 8.32 6.10
C VAL A 47 1.31 6.86 5.69
N ILE A 48 0.14 6.24 5.90
CA ILE A 48 -0.14 4.85 5.51
C ILE A 48 -0.04 4.70 3.98
N TRP A 49 -0.61 5.64 3.23
CA TRP A 49 -0.69 5.53 1.78
C TRP A 49 0.68 5.50 1.13
N TYR A 50 1.53 6.46 1.49
CA TYR A 50 2.89 6.57 0.95
C TYR A 50 3.80 5.49 1.51
N SER A 51 3.71 5.15 2.81
CA SER A 51 4.52 4.06 3.36
C SER A 51 4.18 2.73 2.71
N ALA A 52 2.90 2.46 2.42
CA ALA A 52 2.48 1.23 1.75
C ALA A 52 2.96 1.19 0.28
N THR A 53 2.93 2.32 -0.43
CA THR A 53 3.53 2.43 -1.78
C THR A 53 5.04 2.19 -1.75
N LEU A 54 5.78 2.77 -0.80
CA LEU A 54 7.20 2.51 -0.62
C LEU A 54 7.46 1.05 -0.22
N GLY A 55 6.64 0.47 0.65
CA GLY A 55 6.71 -0.93 1.06
C GLY A 55 6.54 -1.89 -0.10
N LEU A 56 5.62 -1.61 -1.03
CA LEU A 56 5.43 -2.39 -2.25
C LEU A 56 6.68 -2.40 -3.14
N VAL A 57 7.26 -1.21 -3.40
CA VAL A 57 8.48 -1.07 -4.21
C VAL A 57 9.66 -1.75 -3.52
N PHE A 58 9.79 -1.54 -2.21
CA PHE A 58 10.87 -2.10 -1.42
C PHE A 58 10.80 -3.63 -1.35
N TYR A 59 9.63 -4.20 -1.06
CA TYR A 59 9.42 -5.64 -1.11
C TYR A 59 9.76 -6.24 -2.48
N SER A 60 9.27 -5.63 -3.56
CA SER A 60 9.51 -6.10 -4.93
C SER A 60 11.01 -6.09 -5.26
N THR A 61 11.72 -5.06 -4.81
CA THR A 61 13.18 -4.95 -4.96
C THR A 61 13.92 -6.03 -4.18
N LEU A 62 13.53 -6.26 -2.91
CA LEU A 62 14.10 -7.33 -2.08
C LEU A 62 13.84 -8.72 -2.69
N LEU A 63 12.63 -8.97 -3.20
CA LEU A 63 12.28 -10.22 -3.86
C LEU A 63 13.19 -10.47 -5.07
N ILE A 64 13.33 -9.47 -5.95
CA ILE A 64 14.24 -9.57 -7.11
C ILE A 64 15.68 -9.80 -6.65
N PHE A 65 16.14 -9.05 -5.65
CA PHE A 65 17.49 -9.20 -5.09
C PHE A 65 17.76 -10.61 -4.57
N TYR A 66 16.86 -11.18 -3.75
CA TYR A 66 17.02 -12.53 -3.23
C TYR A 66 16.94 -13.60 -4.32
N LEU A 67 16.05 -13.44 -5.31
CA LEU A 67 15.97 -14.36 -6.45
C LEU A 67 17.27 -14.37 -7.26
N LEU A 68 17.87 -13.18 -7.51
CA LEU A 68 19.14 -13.07 -8.21
C LEU A 68 20.30 -13.69 -7.41
N ARG A 69 20.34 -13.50 -6.09
CA ARG A 69 21.38 -14.10 -5.22
C ARG A 69 21.24 -15.61 -5.14
N ARG A 70 20.01 -16.13 -4.98
CA ARG A 70 19.76 -17.58 -5.00
C ARG A 70 20.10 -18.22 -6.34
N ARG A 71 19.89 -17.53 -7.48
CA ARG A 71 20.39 -18.00 -8.79
C ARG A 71 21.91 -18.17 -8.83
N ARG A 72 22.65 -17.34 -8.07
CA ARG A 72 24.11 -17.42 -7.91
C ARG A 72 24.54 -18.36 -6.77
N GLN A 73 23.64 -19.18 -6.25
CA GLN A 73 23.88 -20.09 -5.12
C GLN A 73 24.28 -19.36 -3.82
N CYS A 74 23.90 -18.08 -3.68
CA CYS A 74 24.06 -17.32 -2.44
C CYS A 74 22.76 -17.36 -1.64
N TYR A 75 22.79 -17.97 -0.45
CA TYR A 75 21.64 -18.14 0.42
C TYR A 75 21.77 -17.24 1.66
N ASP A 76 21.20 -16.04 1.59
CA ASP A 76 21.30 -15.04 2.67
C ASP A 76 20.39 -15.33 3.87
N LEU A 77 19.34 -16.12 3.63
CA LEU A 77 18.32 -16.48 4.60
C LEU A 77 18.31 -17.99 4.75
N ASP A 78 18.10 -18.46 5.97
CA ASP A 78 17.70 -19.83 6.25
C ASP A 78 16.37 -20.15 5.57
N GLU A 79 16.14 -21.44 5.30
CA GLU A 79 15.02 -21.85 4.45
C GLU A 79 13.66 -21.49 5.04
N LYS A 80 13.54 -21.50 6.38
CA LYS A 80 12.31 -21.08 7.06
C LYS A 80 11.98 -19.61 6.82
N ASN A 81 12.94 -18.71 7.05
CA ASN A 81 12.73 -17.27 6.82
C ASN A 81 12.53 -16.94 5.34
N TRP A 82 13.21 -17.66 4.45
CA TRP A 82 12.98 -17.55 3.01
C TRP A 82 11.56 -17.94 2.60
N ASP A 83 11.09 -19.09 3.05
CA ASP A 83 9.74 -19.56 2.71
C ASP A 83 8.67 -18.64 3.27
N GLN A 84 8.84 -18.14 4.50
CA GLN A 84 7.93 -17.15 5.08
C GLN A 84 7.89 -15.85 4.25
N PHE A 85 9.06 -15.27 3.92
CA PHE A 85 9.17 -14.05 3.10
C PHE A 85 8.52 -14.22 1.73
N LYS A 86 8.78 -15.37 1.09
CA LYS A 86 8.28 -15.71 -0.24
C LYS A 86 6.77 -15.91 -0.23
N VAL A 87 6.24 -16.75 0.65
CA VAL A 87 4.80 -17.10 0.67
C VAL A 87 3.94 -15.90 1.04
N ILE A 88 4.27 -15.20 2.13
CA ILE A 88 3.48 -14.06 2.60
C ILE A 88 3.44 -12.97 1.53
N GLY A 89 4.60 -12.62 0.98
CA GLY A 89 4.64 -11.56 -0.02
C GLY A 89 4.10 -11.99 -1.38
N GLN A 90 4.17 -13.27 -1.77
CA GLN A 90 3.43 -13.77 -2.94
C GLN A 90 1.92 -13.57 -2.78
N VAL A 91 1.36 -13.92 -1.61
CA VAL A 91 -0.08 -13.75 -1.34
C VAL A 91 -0.47 -12.28 -1.40
N PHE A 92 0.25 -11.39 -0.71
CA PHE A 92 -0.12 -9.99 -0.65
C PHE A 92 0.20 -9.20 -1.93
N LEU A 93 1.31 -9.49 -2.59
CA LEU A 93 1.64 -8.86 -3.88
C LEU A 93 0.65 -9.30 -4.97
N THR A 94 0.33 -10.59 -5.04
CA THR A 94 -0.66 -11.08 -6.03
C THR A 94 -2.05 -10.54 -5.71
N GLY A 95 -2.44 -10.52 -4.43
CA GLY A 95 -3.69 -9.90 -4.00
C GLY A 95 -3.78 -8.42 -4.39
N TYR A 96 -2.69 -7.66 -4.22
CA TYR A 96 -2.60 -6.28 -4.69
C TYR A 96 -2.80 -6.18 -6.20
N LEU A 97 -2.07 -6.98 -6.98
CA LEU A 97 -2.15 -6.95 -8.45
C LEU A 97 -3.53 -7.34 -8.96
N PHE A 98 -4.16 -8.37 -8.40
CA PHE A 98 -5.51 -8.80 -8.79
C PHE A 98 -6.59 -7.77 -8.46
N HIS A 99 -6.39 -6.95 -7.42
CA HIS A 99 -7.32 -5.87 -7.09
C HIS A 99 -6.95 -4.53 -7.73
N TYR A 100 -5.85 -4.44 -8.49
CA TYR A 100 -5.40 -3.20 -9.11
C TYR A 100 -5.36 -3.27 -10.64
N LEU A 101 -4.78 -4.33 -11.21
CA LEU A 101 -4.60 -4.49 -12.65
C LEU A 101 -5.91 -4.50 -13.45
N PRO A 102 -7.03 -5.11 -12.99
CA PRO A 102 -8.26 -5.12 -13.79
C PRO A 102 -8.77 -3.72 -14.14
N TYR A 103 -8.50 -2.72 -13.31
CA TYR A 103 -8.97 -1.36 -13.53
C TYR A 103 -8.29 -0.64 -14.70
N PHE A 104 -7.15 -1.13 -15.18
CA PHE A 104 -6.51 -0.62 -16.41
C PHE A 104 -7.26 -1.01 -17.69
N PHE A 105 -8.15 -2.01 -17.60
CA PHE A 105 -8.88 -2.56 -18.75
C PHE A 105 -10.38 -2.23 -18.70
N ILE A 106 -10.80 -1.39 -17.76
CA ILE A 106 -12.21 -1.02 -17.56
C ILE A 106 -12.48 0.35 -18.19
N GLU A 107 -13.40 0.40 -19.14
CA GLU A 107 -13.75 1.62 -19.92
C GLU A 107 -14.91 2.43 -19.31
N ARG A 108 -15.12 2.36 -17.98
CA ARG A 108 -16.17 3.11 -17.28
C ARG A 108 -15.56 4.16 -16.35
N THR A 109 -16.34 5.12 -15.88
CA THR A 109 -15.89 6.10 -14.88
C THR A 109 -15.39 5.42 -13.61
N LEU A 110 -14.14 5.69 -13.24
CA LEU A 110 -13.50 5.16 -12.04
C LEU A 110 -13.26 6.24 -10.99
N PHE A 111 -13.02 5.78 -9.77
CA PHE A 111 -12.94 6.59 -8.57
C PHE A 111 -11.97 5.92 -7.59
N LEU A 112 -11.30 6.72 -6.74
CA LEU A 112 -10.34 6.28 -5.74
C LEU A 112 -10.83 5.12 -4.84
N HIS A 113 -12.13 5.03 -4.54
CA HIS A 113 -12.65 3.94 -3.71
C HIS A 113 -12.46 2.55 -4.33
N HIS A 114 -12.37 2.45 -5.66
CA HIS A 114 -12.07 1.21 -6.38
C HIS A 114 -10.68 0.64 -6.02
N TYR A 115 -9.75 1.51 -5.62
CA TYR A 115 -8.41 1.14 -5.20
C TYR A 115 -8.33 0.61 -3.76
N LEU A 116 -9.34 0.85 -2.91
CA LEU A 116 -9.28 0.50 -1.48
C LEU A 116 -9.03 -1.00 -1.22
N PRO A 117 -9.63 -1.95 -1.97
CA PRO A 117 -9.28 -3.36 -1.82
C PRO A 117 -7.78 -3.63 -2.10
N ALA A 118 -7.21 -3.04 -3.15
CA ALA A 118 -5.78 -3.15 -3.43
C ALA A 118 -4.94 -2.52 -2.31
N LEU A 119 -5.35 -1.37 -1.76
CA LEU A 119 -4.68 -0.71 -0.65
C LEU A 119 -4.59 -1.61 0.60
N VAL A 120 -5.60 -2.44 0.88
CA VAL A 120 -5.55 -3.40 2.00
C VAL A 120 -4.40 -4.38 1.81
N PHE A 121 -4.31 -5.04 0.65
CA PHE A 121 -3.20 -5.94 0.34
C PHE A 121 -1.85 -5.23 0.37
N LYS A 122 -1.78 -4.01 -0.15
CA LYS A 122 -0.58 -3.17 -0.12
C LYS A 122 -0.13 -2.86 1.32
N THR A 123 -1.07 -2.62 2.23
CA THR A 123 -0.78 -2.35 3.65
C THR A 123 -0.36 -3.60 4.40
N LEU A 124 -0.96 -4.76 4.10
CA LEU A 124 -0.52 -6.05 4.64
C LEU A 124 0.89 -6.41 4.16
N LEU A 125 1.20 -6.14 2.88
CA LEU A 125 2.55 -6.30 2.34
C LEU A 125 3.56 -5.41 3.05
N LEU A 126 3.18 -4.15 3.35
CA LEU A 126 4.01 -3.27 4.16
C LEU A 126 4.32 -3.89 5.52
N ALA A 127 3.31 -4.36 6.26
CA ALA A 127 3.51 -4.98 7.57
C ALA A 127 4.49 -6.17 7.50
N ALA A 128 4.29 -7.07 6.52
CA ALA A 128 5.19 -8.20 6.29
C ALA A 128 6.62 -7.77 5.95
N THR A 129 6.76 -6.72 5.15
CA THR A 129 8.07 -6.18 4.76
C THR A 129 8.79 -5.54 5.96
N LEU A 130 8.05 -4.83 6.82
CA LEU A 130 8.61 -4.23 8.02
C LEU A 130 9.07 -5.30 9.02
N GLU A 131 8.31 -6.40 9.17
CA GLU A 131 8.71 -7.56 9.97
C GLU A 131 9.99 -8.20 9.40
N HIS A 132 10.05 -8.39 8.08
CA HIS A 132 11.23 -8.96 7.42
C HIS A 132 12.49 -8.13 7.68
N VAL A 133 12.42 -6.80 7.61
CA VAL A 133 13.55 -5.91 7.93
C VAL A 133 14.04 -6.10 9.37
N TYR A 134 13.12 -6.25 10.32
CA TYR A 134 13.48 -6.56 11.71
C TYR A 134 14.22 -7.89 11.82
N VAL A 135 13.74 -8.93 11.11
CA VAL A 135 14.40 -10.25 11.06
C VAL A 135 15.82 -10.13 10.50
N ILE A 136 16.02 -9.35 9.43
CA ILE A 136 17.35 -9.08 8.86
C ILE A 136 18.27 -8.45 9.90
N PHE A 137 17.84 -7.36 10.56
CA PHE A 137 18.69 -6.66 11.53
C PHE A 137 19.09 -7.55 12.71
N LYS A 138 18.13 -8.32 13.24
CA LYS A 138 18.33 -9.13 14.44
C LYS A 138 19.03 -10.45 14.18
N TYR A 139 18.63 -11.20 13.16
CA TYR A 139 19.07 -12.58 12.97
C TYR A 139 20.12 -12.75 11.87
N VAL A 140 20.06 -11.93 10.82
CA VAL A 140 21.02 -12.01 9.69
C VAL A 140 22.24 -11.15 9.96
N LEU A 141 22.05 -9.85 10.19
CA LEU A 141 23.13 -8.90 10.47
C LEU A 141 23.63 -9.01 11.93
N LYS A 142 22.79 -9.54 12.83
CA LYS A 142 23.08 -9.67 14.27
C LYS A 142 23.50 -8.33 14.92
N LEU A 143 22.83 -7.25 14.52
CA LEU A 143 23.05 -5.89 15.03
C LEU A 143 21.88 -5.49 15.94
N PRO A 144 21.92 -5.82 17.26
CA PRO A 144 20.79 -5.58 18.16
C PRO A 144 20.44 -4.10 18.30
N VAL A 145 21.46 -3.22 18.30
CA VAL A 145 21.26 -1.76 18.33
C VAL A 145 20.40 -1.30 17.16
N LEU A 146 20.67 -1.79 15.95
CA LEU A 146 19.90 -1.45 14.76
C LEU A 146 18.46 -1.97 14.86
N ALA A 147 18.26 -3.18 15.40
CA ALA A 147 16.94 -3.73 15.64
C ALA A 147 16.12 -2.90 16.66
N TYR A 148 16.75 -2.40 17.73
CA TYR A 148 16.09 -1.52 18.70
C TYR A 148 15.76 -0.14 18.11
N LEU A 149 16.71 0.49 17.41
CA LEU A 149 16.48 1.75 16.71
C LEU A 149 15.34 1.62 15.70
N TYR A 150 15.28 0.49 15.00
CA TYR A 150 14.20 0.19 14.08
C TYR A 150 12.85 0.09 14.78
N ILE A 151 12.73 -0.64 15.91
CA ILE A 151 11.48 -0.68 16.70
C ILE A 151 11.05 0.71 17.15
N VAL A 152 11.97 1.53 17.66
CA VAL A 152 11.66 2.91 18.08
C VAL A 152 11.14 3.73 16.89
N SER A 153 11.76 3.58 15.72
CA SER A 153 11.29 4.26 14.49
C SER A 153 9.88 3.81 14.07
N LEU A 154 9.55 2.52 14.22
CA LEU A 154 8.21 2.00 13.93
C LEU A 154 7.17 2.56 14.89
N LEU A 155 7.48 2.68 16.18
CA LEU A 155 6.60 3.30 17.16
C LEU A 155 6.36 4.78 16.84
N ALA A 156 7.41 5.54 16.50
CA ALA A 156 7.29 6.92 16.07
C ALA A 156 6.44 7.06 14.78
N TRP A 157 6.62 6.13 13.83
CA TRP A 157 5.81 6.07 12.62
C TRP A 157 4.32 5.79 12.93
N LEU A 158 4.01 4.84 13.82
CA LEU A 158 2.63 4.57 14.27
C LEU A 158 2.00 5.78 14.98
N LEU A 159 2.75 6.49 15.83
CA LEU A 159 2.27 7.73 16.45
C LEU A 159 1.96 8.80 15.40
N THR A 160 2.77 8.90 14.34
CA THR A 160 2.54 9.83 13.23
C THR A 160 1.25 9.49 12.47
N ILE A 161 0.94 8.20 12.29
CA ILE A 161 -0.33 7.76 11.69
C ILE A 161 -1.51 8.26 12.53
N ILE A 162 -1.47 8.06 13.85
CA ILE A 162 -2.53 8.49 14.78
C ILE A 162 -2.67 10.01 14.76
N PHE A 163 -1.56 10.73 14.82
CA PHE A 163 -1.55 12.19 14.74
C PHE A 163 -2.18 12.71 13.45
N VAL A 164 -1.82 12.14 12.30
CA VAL A 164 -2.42 12.50 11.01
C VAL A 164 -3.89 12.15 10.98
N PHE A 165 -4.30 11.01 11.51
CA PHE A 165 -5.71 10.65 11.60
C PHE A 165 -6.48 11.71 12.40
N GLN A 166 -6.03 12.06 13.60
CA GLN A 166 -6.67 13.06 14.46
C GLN A 166 -6.72 14.45 13.83
N LYS A 167 -5.66 14.86 13.13
CA LYS A 167 -5.58 16.18 12.48
C LYS A 167 -6.54 16.32 11.31
N PHE A 168 -6.81 15.23 10.58
CA PHE A 168 -7.65 15.24 9.38
C PHE A 168 -9.05 14.65 9.62
N SER A 169 -9.30 13.99 10.75
CA SER A 169 -10.64 13.62 11.19
C SER A 169 -11.36 14.87 11.70
N VAL A 170 -12.59 15.07 11.25
CA VAL A 170 -13.48 16.12 11.78
C VAL A 170 -13.77 15.80 13.25
N PRO A 171 -13.66 16.76 14.19
CA PRO A 171 -14.20 16.58 15.54
C PRO A 171 -15.73 16.51 15.55
#